data_AF-A0A2R5FJ98-F1
#
_entry.id   AF-A0A2R5FJ98-F1
#
_cell.length_a   1.000
_cell.length_b   1.000
_cell.length_c   1.000
_cell.angle_alpha   90.00
_cell.angle_beta   90.00
_cell.angle_gamma   90.00
#
_symmetry.space_group_name_H-M   'P 1'
#
loop_
_entity.id
_entity.type
_entity.pdbx_description
1 polymer ?
#
loop_
_entity_poly.entity_id
_entity_poly.type
_entity_poly.pdbx_seq_one_letter_code
_entity_poly.pdbx_strand_id
1 'polypeptide(L)'
;MKVNRHGRAKILTLQEIQLIFNQGFQNGRDRTIFGVCLFSACRIRECCTLFTQDIYTPKGNVRPRLVIRKANTKGKLATRSIPVIEDLRRLLVEYYPMAGDVYLFPGRSDGHISEDSAARILRTACKQVEIIGVSTHSFG
;
A
#
# COMPACT_ATOMS: atom_id res chain seq x y z
N MET A 1 -0.42 3.28 -22.28
CA MET A 1 -1.59 3.21 -21.38
C MET A 1 -2.10 1.78 -21.38
N LYS A 2 -2.47 1.20 -20.23
CA LYS A 2 -3.07 -0.15 -20.19
C LYS A 2 -4.41 -0.11 -20.94
N VAL A 3 -4.52 -0.87 -22.03
CA VAL A 3 -5.78 -1.13 -22.75
C VAL A 3 -6.13 -2.59 -22.49
N ASN A 4 -7.33 -2.85 -21.97
CA ASN A 4 -7.82 -4.21 -21.71
C ASN A 4 -6.87 -5.10 -20.86
N ARG A 5 -6.31 -4.56 -19.75
CA ARG A 5 -5.30 -5.21 -18.88
C ARG A 5 -3.94 -5.51 -19.54
N HIS A 6 -3.76 -5.22 -20.82
CA HIS A 6 -2.49 -5.36 -21.55
C HIS A 6 -1.76 -4.00 -21.65
N GLY A 7 -0.45 -4.01 -21.43
CA GLY A 7 0.41 -2.81 -21.46
C GLY A 7 1.00 -2.40 -20.10
N ARG A 8 1.93 -1.43 -20.13
CA ARG A 8 2.55 -0.86 -18.91
C ARG A 8 1.55 0.03 -18.18
N ALA A 9 1.54 -0.08 -16.84
CA ALA A 9 0.76 0.82 -15.99
C ALA A 9 1.25 2.26 -16.16
N LYS A 10 0.36 3.24 -15.99
CA LYS A 10 0.74 4.66 -16.05
C LYS A 10 1.77 4.98 -14.96
N ILE A 11 2.81 5.73 -15.31
CA ILE A 11 3.71 6.37 -14.34
C ILE A 11 2.99 7.64 -13.88
N LEU A 12 2.77 7.76 -12.57
CA LEU A 12 2.05 8.87 -11.98
C LEU A 12 2.97 10.10 -11.86
N THR A 13 2.42 11.28 -12.16
CA THR A 13 3.10 12.54 -11.81
C THR A 13 2.93 12.84 -10.32
N LEU A 14 3.74 13.74 -9.77
CA LEU A 14 3.59 14.18 -8.37
C LEU A 14 2.20 14.79 -8.11
N GLN A 15 1.67 15.56 -9.06
CA GLN A 15 0.34 16.16 -8.97
C GLN A 15 -0.75 15.09 -8.96
N GLU A 16 -0.62 14.04 -9.78
CA GLU A 16 -1.58 12.92 -9.78
C GLU A 16 -1.53 12.11 -8.49
N ILE A 17 -0.33 11.88 -7.95
CA ILE A 17 -0.16 11.26 -6.63
C ILE A 17 -0.89 12.09 -5.58
N GLN A 18 -0.63 13.40 -5.51
CA GLN A 18 -1.28 14.29 -4.55
C GLN A 18 -2.80 14.29 -4.72
N LEU A 19 -3.30 14.32 -5.95
CA LEU A 19 -4.73 14.33 -6.22
C LEU A 19 -5.39 13.01 -5.76
N ILE A 20 -4.79 11.87 -6.10
CA ILE A 20 -5.29 10.55 -5.66
C ILE A 20 -5.27 10.45 -4.13
N PHE A 21 -4.19 10.88 -3.45
CA PHE A 21 -4.09 10.76 -1.99
C PHE A 21 -5.03 11.70 -1.23
N ASN A 22 -5.17 12.94 -1.71
CA ASN A 22 -5.93 13.97 -1.00
C ASN A 22 -7.42 13.92 -1.33
N GLN A 23 -7.79 13.56 -2.57
CA GLN A 23 -9.17 13.64 -3.06
C GLN A 23 -9.73 12.28 -3.52
N GLY A 24 -8.86 11.33 -3.90
CA GLY A 24 -9.29 9.99 -4.34
C GLY A 24 -9.47 9.01 -3.18
N PHE A 25 -8.48 8.85 -2.29
CA PHE A 25 -8.60 7.92 -1.17
C PHE A 25 -9.49 8.47 -0.06
N GLN A 26 -10.46 7.66 0.35
CA GLN A 26 -11.58 8.08 1.20
C GLN A 26 -11.29 7.97 2.70
N ASN A 27 -10.25 7.23 3.11
CA ASN A 27 -9.93 7.01 4.50
C ASN A 27 -8.42 6.77 4.70
N GLY A 28 -7.96 6.84 5.96
CA GLY A 28 -6.56 6.65 6.33
C GLY A 28 -6.02 5.28 5.95
N ARG A 29 -6.83 4.20 6.03
CA ARG A 29 -6.39 2.86 5.62
C ARG A 29 -6.00 2.82 4.14
N ASP A 30 -6.85 3.34 3.27
CA ASP A 30 -6.64 3.32 1.83
C ASP A 30 -5.41 4.16 1.44
N ARG A 31 -5.24 5.34 2.06
CA ARG A 31 -4.03 6.17 1.92
C ARG A 31 -2.79 5.40 2.36
N THR A 32 -2.84 4.70 3.50
CA THR A 32 -1.68 3.98 4.02
C THR A 32 -1.32 2.74 3.19
N ILE A 33 -2.30 2.00 2.64
CA ILE A 33 -2.03 0.87 1.72
C ILE A 33 -1.21 1.35 0.52
N PHE A 34 -1.64 2.44 -0.14
CA PHE A 34 -0.95 2.93 -1.32
C PHE A 34 0.29 3.77 -0.99
N GLY A 35 0.35 4.39 0.19
CA GLY A 35 1.55 5.03 0.71
C GLY A 35 2.68 4.03 0.96
N VAL A 36 2.36 2.88 1.55
CA VAL A 36 3.33 1.79 1.71
C VAL A 36 3.84 1.33 0.34
N CYS A 37 2.97 1.09 -0.64
CA CYS A 37 3.40 0.74 -2.00
C CYS A 37 4.32 1.81 -2.59
N LEU A 38 3.89 3.08 -2.57
CA LEU A 38 4.60 4.22 -3.16
C LEU A 38 6.01 4.40 -2.59
N PHE A 39 6.11 4.48 -1.27
CA PHE A 39 7.36 4.85 -0.58
C PHE A 39 8.32 3.68 -0.37
N SER A 40 7.83 2.43 -0.51
CA SER A 40 8.67 1.24 -0.39
C SER A 40 8.91 0.51 -1.72
N ALA A 41 8.25 0.94 -2.81
CA ALA A 41 8.24 0.24 -4.09
C ALA A 41 7.92 -1.26 -3.93
N CYS A 42 7.01 -1.59 -3.01
CA CYS A 42 6.55 -2.95 -2.81
C CYS A 42 5.34 -3.23 -3.68
N ARG A 43 5.20 -4.49 -4.10
CA ARG A 43 4.01 -4.92 -4.84
C ARG A 43 2.79 -4.92 -3.93
N ILE A 44 1.61 -4.73 -4.50
CA ILE A 44 0.38 -4.71 -3.71
C ILE A 44 0.18 -5.99 -2.88
N ARG A 45 0.55 -7.17 -3.40
CA ARG A 45 0.53 -8.42 -2.63
C ARG A 45 1.40 -8.38 -1.38
N GLU A 46 2.61 -7.84 -1.53
CA GLU A 46 3.57 -7.72 -0.43
C GLU A 46 3.00 -6.77 0.63
N CYS A 47 2.42 -5.65 0.21
CA CYS A 47 1.73 -4.69 1.09
C CYS A 47 0.55 -5.33 1.83
N CYS A 48 -0.35 -6.00 1.10
CA CYS A 48 -1.54 -6.62 1.68
C CYS A 48 -1.20 -7.70 2.72
N THR A 49 -0.06 -8.37 2.59
CA THR A 49 0.35 -9.48 3.47
C THR A 49 1.29 -9.05 4.60
N LEU A 50 1.56 -7.74 4.75
CA LEU A 50 2.36 -7.23 5.87
C LEU A 50 1.70 -7.56 7.20
N PHE A 51 2.50 -8.02 8.16
CA PHE A 51 2.06 -8.09 9.54
C PHE A 51 2.28 -6.77 10.24
N THR A 52 1.48 -6.51 11.27
CA THR A 52 1.61 -5.32 12.11
C THR A 52 3.00 -5.25 12.74
N GLN A 53 3.55 -6.39 13.16
CA GLN A 53 4.91 -6.48 13.70
C GLN A 53 6.04 -6.18 12.68
N ASP A 54 5.77 -6.31 11.38
CA ASP A 54 6.73 -5.96 10.32
C ASP A 54 6.94 -4.43 10.25
N ILE A 55 6.02 -3.64 10.83
CA ILE A 55 6.01 -2.17 10.84
C ILE A 55 6.19 -1.59 12.23
N TYR A 56 5.45 -2.10 13.22
CA TYR A 56 5.40 -1.52 14.56
C TYR A 56 6.18 -2.36 15.57
N THR A 57 6.70 -1.67 16.57
CA THR A 57 7.19 -2.30 17.80
C THR A 57 6.00 -2.79 18.65
N PRO A 58 6.22 -3.66 19.65
CA PRO A 58 5.17 -4.04 20.59
C PRO A 58 4.52 -2.87 21.34
N LYS A 59 5.21 -1.72 21.41
CA LYS A 59 4.70 -0.47 22.01
C LYS A 59 3.93 0.41 21.01
N GLY A 60 3.69 -0.05 19.79
CA GLY A 60 2.98 0.71 18.75
C GLY A 60 3.83 1.72 17.98
N ASN A 61 5.10 1.92 18.33
CA ASN A 61 5.96 2.84 17.59
C ASN A 61 6.33 2.28 16.21
N VAL A 62 6.29 3.11 15.17
CA VAL A 62 6.75 2.76 13.82
C VAL A 62 8.27 2.49 13.84
N ARG A 63 8.68 1.31 13.36
CA ARG A 63 10.10 0.93 13.25
C ARG A 63 10.86 1.83 12.26
N PRO A 64 12.19 1.97 12.37
CA PRO A 64 12.99 2.72 11.40
C PRO A 64 13.02 2.06 10.02
N ARG A 65 12.72 0.75 9.95
CA ARG A 65 12.66 -0.02 8.71
C ARG A 65 11.45 -0.95 8.75
N LEU A 66 10.76 -1.09 7.63
CA LEU A 66 9.76 -2.13 7.43
C LEU A 66 10.39 -3.39 6.86
N VAL A 67 9.79 -4.54 7.15
CA VAL A 67 10.29 -5.84 6.69
C VAL A 67 9.29 -6.49 5.73
N ILE A 68 9.73 -6.74 4.49
CA ILE A 68 8.98 -7.54 3.52
C ILE A 68 9.56 -8.95 3.54
N ARG A 69 8.83 -9.88 4.15
CA ARG A 69 9.25 -11.27 4.34
C ARG A 69 9.31 -12.03 3.02
N LYS A 70 10.33 -12.88 2.83
CA LYS A 70 10.49 -13.72 1.62
C LYS A 70 9.25 -14.54 1.28
N ALA A 71 8.51 -15.01 2.29
CA ALA A 71 7.30 -15.81 2.08
C ALA A 71 6.21 -15.05 1.31
N ASN A 72 6.25 -13.72 1.36
CA ASN A 72 5.26 -12.83 0.76
C ASN A 72 5.69 -12.32 -0.64
N THR A 73 6.94 -12.57 -1.05
CA THR A 73 7.46 -12.09 -2.33
C THR A 73 7.24 -13.11 -3.45
N LYS A 74 7.01 -12.62 -4.67
CA LYS A 74 6.96 -13.49 -5.86
C LYS A 74 8.33 -14.12 -6.08
N GLY A 75 8.37 -15.45 -6.19
CA GLY A 75 9.62 -16.22 -6.32
C GLY A 75 10.37 -16.46 -5.00
N LYS A 76 9.91 -15.87 -3.88
CA LYS A 76 10.43 -16.09 -2.52
C LYS A 76 11.95 -15.93 -2.36
N LEU A 77 12.55 -15.05 -3.17
CA LEU A 77 14.00 -14.94 -3.32
C LEU A 77 14.71 -14.44 -2.06
N ALA A 78 14.18 -13.40 -1.42
CA ALA A 78 14.78 -12.81 -0.22
C ALA A 78 13.77 -12.00 0.62
N THR A 79 14.08 -11.86 1.91
CA THR A 79 13.45 -10.86 2.79
C THR A 79 14.15 -9.52 2.55
N ARG A 80 13.38 -8.45 2.42
CA ARG A 80 13.91 -7.09 2.25
C ARG A 80 13.58 -6.24 3.48
N SER A 81 14.53 -5.41 3.89
CA SER A 81 14.29 -4.38 4.90
C SER A 81 14.39 -3.02 4.24
N ILE A 82 13.36 -2.19 4.35
CA ILE A 82 13.25 -0.92 3.62
C ILE A 82 13.19 0.23 4.64
N PRO A 83 14.02 1.29 4.51
CA PRO A 83 13.93 2.45 5.39
C PRO A 83 12.53 3.07 5.37
N VAL A 84 12.00 3.40 6.55
CA VAL A 84 10.74 4.15 6.67
C VAL A 84 11.08 5.64 6.71
N ILE A 85 10.95 6.28 5.55
CA ILE A 85 11.11 7.74 5.41
C ILE A 85 9.98 8.49 6.11
N GLU A 86 10.16 9.79 6.30
CA GLU A 86 9.27 10.62 7.11
C GLU A 86 7.82 10.66 6.59
N ASP A 87 7.61 10.76 5.28
CA ASP A 87 6.26 10.76 4.70
C ASP A 87 5.51 9.45 4.97
N LEU A 88 6.20 8.32 4.81
CA LEU A 88 5.63 7.01 5.15
C LEU A 88 5.40 6.87 6.65
N ARG A 89 6.31 7.39 7.47
CA ARG A 89 6.19 7.36 8.93
C ARG A 89 4.91 8.06 9.40
N ARG A 90 4.61 9.23 8.86
CA ARG A 90 3.41 10.00 9.21
C ARG A 90 2.12 9.20 8.92
N LEU A 91 2.02 8.62 7.73
CA LEU A 91 0.89 7.76 7.35
C LEU A 91 0.72 6.56 8.29
N LEU A 92 1.83 5.94 8.69
CA LEU A 92 1.80 4.79 9.59
C LEU A 92 1.44 5.19 11.03
N VAL A 93 1.96 6.31 11.54
CA VAL A 93 1.58 6.82 12.87
C VAL A 93 0.08 7.12 12.93
N GLU A 94 -0.45 7.82 11.92
CA GLU A 94 -1.88 8.12 11.84
C GLU A 94 -2.75 6.85 11.71
N TYR A 95 -2.25 5.85 10.99
CA TYR A 95 -2.97 4.60 10.76
C TYR A 95 -2.94 3.63 11.94
N TYR A 96 -1.97 3.72 12.84
CA TYR A 96 -1.78 2.76 13.94
C TYR A 96 -3.05 2.41 14.74
N PRO A 97 -3.93 3.37 15.11
CA PRO A 97 -5.17 3.05 15.84
C PRO A 97 -6.15 2.14 15.08
N MET A 98 -6.00 2.02 13.76
CA MET A 98 -6.85 1.19 12.89
C MET A 98 -6.13 -0.06 12.37
N ALA A 99 -4.85 -0.26 12.72
CA ALA A 99 -4.10 -1.43 12.30
C ALA A 99 -4.67 -2.69 12.97
N GLY A 100 -4.65 -3.82 12.26
CA GLY A 100 -5.03 -5.10 12.86
C GLY A 100 -3.96 -5.63 13.80
N ASP A 101 -4.29 -6.62 14.63
CA ASP A 101 -3.32 -7.21 15.56
C ASP A 101 -2.25 -8.05 14.84
N VAL A 102 -2.69 -8.87 13.89
CA VAL A 102 -1.81 -9.78 13.12
C VAL A 102 -1.40 -9.13 11.81
N TYR A 103 -2.38 -8.83 10.95
CA TYR A 103 -2.17 -8.20 9.66
C TYR A 103 -2.30 -6.69 9.77
N LEU A 104 -1.37 -5.97 9.14
CA LEU A 104 -1.38 -4.52 9.11
C LEU A 104 -2.69 -3.97 8.54
N PHE A 105 -3.19 -4.62 7.47
CA PHE A 105 -4.43 -4.28 6.79
C PHE A 105 -5.41 -5.45 6.89
N PRO A 106 -6.25 -5.52 7.95
CA PRO A 106 -7.18 -6.63 8.14
C PRO A 106 -8.25 -6.66 7.04
N GLY A 107 -8.68 -7.88 6.70
CA GLY A 107 -9.81 -8.13 5.81
C GLY A 107 -11.16 -7.89 6.52
N ARG A 108 -12.27 -8.08 5.79
CA ARG A 108 -13.62 -8.10 6.40
C ARG A 108 -13.90 -9.38 7.18
N SER A 109 -13.23 -10.46 6.79
CA SER A 109 -13.22 -11.77 7.44
C SER A 109 -11.83 -12.02 8.04
N ASP A 110 -11.54 -13.27 8.40
CA ASP A 110 -10.20 -13.66 8.83
C ASP A 110 -9.13 -13.38 7.76
N GLY A 111 -8.00 -12.83 8.23
CA GLY A 111 -6.82 -12.55 7.40
C GLY A 111 -6.65 -11.09 7.02
N HIS A 112 -6.17 -10.86 5.80
CA HIS A 112 -5.82 -9.54 5.30
C HIS A 112 -6.69 -9.08 4.13
N ILE A 113 -6.64 -7.79 3.80
CA ILE A 113 -7.26 -7.27 2.60
C ILE A 113 -6.74 -7.99 1.34
N SER A 114 -7.64 -8.39 0.44
CA SER A 114 -7.25 -9.05 -0.81
C SER A 114 -6.68 -8.05 -1.84
N GLU A 115 -5.81 -8.54 -2.72
CA GLU A 115 -5.25 -7.74 -3.83
C GLU A 115 -6.36 -7.14 -4.71
N ASP A 116 -7.42 -7.92 -4.99
CA ASP A 116 -8.58 -7.45 -5.76
C ASP A 116 -9.33 -6.33 -5.06
N SER A 117 -9.41 -6.37 -3.72
CA SER A 117 -10.04 -5.31 -2.94
C SER A 117 -9.22 -4.03 -2.96
N ALA A 118 -7.89 -4.13 -2.80
CA ALA A 118 -7.02 -2.98 -2.97
C ALA A 118 -7.07 -2.41 -4.41
N ALA A 119 -7.08 -3.27 -5.43
CA ALA A 119 -7.22 -2.84 -6.81
C ALA A 119 -8.58 -2.16 -7.09
N ARG A 120 -9.65 -2.57 -6.41
CA ARG A 120 -10.96 -1.90 -6.47
C ARG A 120 -10.91 -0.53 -5.81
N ILE A 121 -10.31 -0.42 -4.61
CA ILE A 121 -10.09 0.86 -3.91
C ILE A 121 -9.37 1.84 -4.84
N LEU A 122 -8.27 1.43 -5.46
CA LEU A 122 -7.51 2.29 -6.37
C LEU A 122 -8.33 2.74 -7.58
N ARG A 123 -9.08 1.82 -8.20
CA ARG A 123 -9.94 2.17 -9.34
C ARG A 123 -11.01 3.18 -8.96
N THR A 124 -11.63 3.02 -7.78
CA THR A 124 -12.62 3.97 -7.27
C THR A 124 -11.97 5.34 -7.03
N ALA A 125 -10.83 5.38 -6.34
CA ALA A 125 -10.09 6.62 -6.09
C ALA A 125 -9.71 7.33 -7.39
N CYS A 126 -9.16 6.61 -8.37
CA CYS A 126 -8.79 7.17 -9.67
C CYS A 126 -10.01 7.69 -10.45
N LYS A 127 -11.16 7.00 -10.37
CA LYS A 127 -12.41 7.46 -10.99
C LYS A 127 -12.89 8.77 -10.39
N GLN A 128 -12.76 8.96 -9.07
CA GLN A 128 -13.20 10.18 -8.39
C GLN A 128 -12.38 11.42 -8.79
N VAL A 129 -11.13 11.23 -9.18
CA VAL A 129 -10.22 12.31 -9.59
C VAL A 129 -9.94 12.32 -11.10
N GLU A 130 -10.74 11.58 -11.86
CA GLU A 130 -10.68 11.50 -13.33
C GLU A 130 -9.31 11.09 -13.92
N ILE A 131 -8.52 10.32 -13.19
CA ILE A 131 -7.23 9.80 -13.65
C ILE A 131 -7.39 8.41 -14.26
N ILE A 132 -6.97 8.25 -15.52
CA ILE A 132 -7.04 6.98 -16.26
C ILE A 132 -5.69 6.26 -16.38
N GLY A 133 -5.74 4.94 -16.62
CA GLY A 133 -4.56 4.12 -16.93
C GLY A 133 -3.72 3.68 -15.73
N VAL A 134 -4.17 3.97 -14.51
CA VAL A 134 -3.51 3.61 -13.25
C VAL A 134 -3.86 2.17 -12.85
N SER A 135 -2.89 1.46 -12.30
CA SER A 135 -3.12 0.17 -11.64
C SER A 135 -2.27 0.06 -10.38
N THR A 136 -2.40 -1.01 -9.61
CA THR A 136 -1.57 -1.24 -8.41
C THR A 136 -0.07 -1.21 -8.73
N HIS A 137 0.32 -1.60 -9.94
CA HIS A 137 1.68 -1.51 -10.46
C HIS A 137 2.18 -0.08 -10.77
N SER A 138 1.32 0.92 -10.72
CA SER A 138 1.73 2.33 -10.83
C SER A 138 2.44 2.83 -9.57
N PHE A 139 2.34 2.10 -8.45
CA PHE A 139 2.94 2.45 -7.17
C PHE A 139 4.15 1.58 -6.79
N GLY A 140 4.39 0.44 -7.48
CA GLY A 140 5.47 -0.51 -7.18
C GLY A 140 5.54 -1.72 -8.10
#